data_AF-B2GV88-F1
#
_entry.id   AF-B2GV88-F1
#
_cell.length_a   1.000
_cell.length_b   1.000
_cell.length_c   1.000
_cell.angle_alpha   90.00
_cell.angle_beta   90.00
_cell.angle_gamma   90.00
#
_symmetry.space_group_name_H-M   'P 1'
#
loop_
_entity.id
_entity.type
_entity.pdbx_description
1 polymer ?
#
loop_
_entity_poly.entity_id
_entity_poly.type
_entity_poly.pdbx_seq_one_letter_code
_entity_poly.pdbx_strand_id
1 'polypeptide(L)'
;AACVCTDTVFYQQMVPRLTSALQTAMAAGSLGLLVPGSHYLGRFEDRLIWIMILECGYTYCCINVKGLELQETSCHTAEAQRVDEVFESAFQQEHPQVCSLNEHLENVLTPCTVLPVRLYSDARNVLTGIIDSPENLKEFKDDLVKVLVWVLIQHCSKRLSMQENTHRPENKGKSSPVVPPASNSPPCPKSLEDSDSSNSDTVHDWSDSSIFDDEPAIKNRKEKLQLNNLPCTNLPIPGSVDFQSADDHSAGTGPKNDLYRTVMLGLPAVDKGQRADGAYIPLVEFSCSQSRLLSLPEEWRSNCTPRSKIMEMSPLFPEDWYQFVLRQLECFHSEEKSCVLEEIAEDTALKDLYIHTVMACYIGLFGKDNGVPSPGQLVRVYNGGLPWSGTLDWLSEKPELFHLVRKAFRYTLKLMVDKASLGPIEDFKELTNCLREYERDWYIGLVSEEQWKEAILEEKPCLFCLGYESSMGVYTSRVLMLQELSVHIGKLNAEAVRGQWANLSWELLYATNDDEERYSIQAHPLLLRNLTVQAADPPLGYPIFSSKPLHIHLY
;
A
#
# COMPACT_ATOMS: atom_id res chain seq x y z
N ALA A 1 4.60 -17.51 17.90
CA ALA A 1 5.37 -17.13 16.70
C ALA A 1 4.40 -17.13 15.51
N ALA A 2 4.68 -16.39 14.43
CA ALA A 2 3.80 -16.28 13.26
C ALA A 2 4.63 -16.08 11.98
N CYS A 3 4.08 -16.50 10.84
CA CYS A 3 4.65 -16.30 9.50
C CYS A 3 4.20 -14.96 8.94
N VAL A 4 4.91 -13.87 9.25
CA VAL A 4 4.47 -12.50 8.93
C VAL A 4 4.44 -12.27 7.40
N CYS A 5 3.31 -11.77 6.90
CA CYS A 5 3.10 -11.39 5.50
C CYS A 5 2.49 -9.99 5.38
N THR A 6 2.10 -9.58 4.16
CA THR A 6 1.49 -8.28 3.87
C THR A 6 0.14 -8.10 4.60
N ASP A 7 -0.62 -9.18 4.79
CA ASP A 7 -1.94 -9.13 5.41
C ASP A 7 -1.91 -9.17 6.95
N THR A 8 -0.75 -9.45 7.57
CA THR A 8 -0.59 -9.46 9.03
C THR A 8 -1.02 -8.13 9.68
N VAL A 9 -0.85 -7.01 8.99
CA VAL A 9 -1.20 -5.66 9.51
C VAL A 9 -2.69 -5.51 9.81
N PHE A 10 -3.56 -6.18 9.06
CA PHE A 10 -5.01 -6.12 9.30
C PHE A 10 -5.40 -6.80 10.61
N TYR A 11 -4.74 -7.91 10.94
CA TYR A 11 -4.94 -8.57 12.22
C TYR A 11 -4.40 -7.74 13.38
N GLN A 12 -3.27 -7.05 13.18
CA GLN A 12 -2.74 -6.10 14.16
C GLN A 12 -3.74 -4.97 14.47
N GLN A 13 -4.34 -4.37 13.44
CA GLN A 13 -5.36 -3.33 13.60
C GLN A 13 -6.64 -3.87 14.26
N MET A 14 -7.08 -5.07 13.88
CA MET A 14 -8.32 -5.66 14.36
C MET A 14 -8.30 -6.02 15.85
N VAL A 15 -7.19 -6.58 16.35
CA VAL A 15 -7.13 -7.20 17.69
C VAL A 15 -7.64 -6.31 18.82
N PRO A 16 -7.26 -5.02 18.94
CA PRO A 16 -7.77 -4.16 20.00
C PRO A 16 -9.31 -4.04 19.99
N ARG A 17 -9.91 -3.83 18.82
CA ARG A 17 -11.37 -3.67 18.66
C ARG A 17 -12.10 -5.00 18.89
N LEU A 18 -11.57 -6.09 18.34
CA LEU A 18 -12.10 -7.43 18.55
C LEU A 18 -12.05 -7.83 20.03
N THR A 19 -10.97 -7.49 20.75
CA THR A 19 -10.81 -7.78 22.19
C THR A 19 -11.90 -7.08 23.01
N SER A 20 -12.22 -5.81 22.69
CA SER A 20 -13.31 -5.08 23.34
C SER A 20 -14.68 -5.70 23.06
N ALA A 21 -14.92 -6.17 21.83
CA ALA A 21 -16.16 -6.85 21.48
C ALA A 21 -16.28 -8.21 22.17
N LEU A 22 -15.19 -8.98 22.22
CA LEU A 22 -15.09 -10.25 22.94
C LEU A 22 -15.32 -10.07 24.43
N GLN A 23 -14.77 -9.02 25.05
CA GLN A 23 -15.02 -8.68 26.45
C GLN A 23 -16.52 -8.60 26.74
N THR A 24 -17.24 -7.83 25.91
CA THR A 24 -18.68 -7.63 26.05
C THR A 24 -19.43 -8.95 25.87
N ALA A 25 -19.07 -9.74 24.86
CA ALA A 25 -19.71 -11.04 24.59
C ALA A 25 -19.42 -12.10 25.67
N MET A 26 -18.21 -12.10 26.23
CA MET A 26 -17.82 -12.99 27.33
C MET A 26 -18.57 -12.63 28.61
N ALA A 27 -18.63 -11.34 28.96
CA ALA A 27 -19.38 -10.87 30.13
C ALA A 27 -20.89 -11.14 30.01
N ALA A 28 -21.43 -11.06 28.79
CA ALA A 28 -22.83 -11.41 28.50
C ALA A 28 -23.11 -12.93 28.45
N GLY A 29 -22.07 -13.77 28.48
CA GLY A 29 -22.20 -15.23 28.36
C GLY A 29 -22.51 -15.73 26.95
N SER A 30 -22.38 -14.89 25.92
CA SER A 30 -22.72 -15.22 24.53
C SER A 30 -21.78 -16.26 23.89
N LEU A 31 -20.60 -16.47 24.46
CA LEU A 31 -19.63 -17.50 24.03
C LEU A 31 -19.79 -18.83 24.80
N GLY A 32 -20.82 -18.94 25.64
CA GLY A 32 -21.05 -20.07 26.52
C GLY A 32 -20.00 -20.21 27.61
N LEU A 33 -19.76 -21.45 28.08
CA LEU A 33 -18.75 -21.72 29.09
C LEU A 33 -17.33 -21.56 28.51
N LEU A 34 -16.58 -20.64 29.10
CA LEU A 34 -15.16 -20.40 28.81
C LEU A 34 -14.33 -21.39 29.62
N VAL A 35 -13.61 -22.27 28.92
CA VAL A 35 -12.71 -23.26 29.54
C VAL A 35 -11.32 -23.11 28.92
N PRO A 36 -10.23 -23.13 29.71
CA PRO A 36 -8.87 -23.18 29.16
C PRO A 36 -8.71 -24.31 28.14
N GLY A 37 -8.08 -24.01 27.01
CA GLY A 37 -7.98 -24.92 25.86
C GLY A 37 -9.23 -24.96 24.97
N SER A 38 -10.23 -24.10 25.21
CA SER A 38 -11.32 -23.89 24.24
C SER A 38 -10.83 -23.09 23.04
N HIS A 39 -11.37 -23.41 21.87
CA HIS A 39 -11.05 -22.77 20.61
C HIS A 39 -12.32 -22.18 20.00
N TYR A 40 -12.18 -20.99 19.44
CA TYR A 40 -13.23 -20.30 18.70
C TYR A 40 -12.68 -19.88 17.34
N LEU A 41 -13.55 -19.91 16.34
CA LEU A 41 -13.28 -19.48 14.99
C LEU A 41 -14.16 -18.27 14.67
N GLY A 42 -13.52 -17.17 14.31
CA GLY A 42 -14.14 -15.96 13.81
C GLY A 42 -14.03 -15.88 12.30
N ARG A 43 -15.10 -15.44 11.64
CA ARG A 43 -15.18 -15.28 10.18
C ARG A 43 -15.80 -13.94 9.85
N PHE A 44 -15.14 -13.22 8.94
CA PHE A 44 -15.62 -11.98 8.35
C PHE A 44 -15.02 -11.83 6.94
N GLU A 45 -15.86 -11.55 5.94
CA GLU A 45 -15.48 -11.48 4.51
C GLU A 45 -14.58 -12.64 4.07
N ASP A 46 -13.30 -12.39 3.84
CA ASP A 46 -12.27 -13.35 3.42
C ASP A 46 -11.30 -13.70 4.55
N ARG A 47 -11.47 -13.13 5.76
CA ARG A 47 -10.59 -13.31 6.92
C ARG A 47 -11.08 -14.38 7.88
N LEU A 48 -10.13 -15.10 8.46
CA LEU A 48 -10.35 -16.14 9.47
C LEU A 48 -9.51 -15.85 10.71
N ILE A 49 -10.15 -15.94 11.87
CA ILE A 49 -9.61 -15.51 13.15
C ILE A 49 -9.70 -16.68 14.11
N TRP A 50 -8.57 -17.19 14.57
CA TRP A 50 -8.55 -18.25 15.57
C TRP A 50 -8.35 -17.66 16.95
N ILE A 51 -9.25 -17.96 17.88
CA ILE A 51 -9.20 -17.46 19.25
C ILE A 51 -9.07 -18.65 20.20
N MET A 52 -8.00 -18.67 20.98
CA MET A 52 -7.75 -19.71 21.97
C MET A 52 -7.86 -19.13 23.38
N ILE A 53 -8.61 -19.81 24.25
CA ILE A 53 -8.64 -19.50 25.68
C ILE A 53 -7.41 -20.14 26.33
N LEU A 54 -6.48 -19.31 26.79
CA LEU A 54 -5.27 -19.76 27.46
C LEU A 54 -5.52 -20.02 28.95
N GLU A 55 -6.26 -19.10 29.58
CA GLU A 55 -6.55 -19.13 31.00
C GLU A 55 -7.91 -18.47 31.25
N CYS A 56 -8.64 -18.94 32.25
CA CYS A 56 -9.90 -18.31 32.67
C CYS A 56 -9.99 -18.31 34.19
N GLY A 57 -10.17 -17.14 34.77
CA GLY A 57 -10.50 -16.93 36.18
C GLY A 57 -11.90 -16.37 36.34
N TYR A 58 -12.28 -16.02 37.57
CA TYR A 58 -13.60 -15.44 37.86
C TYR A 58 -13.78 -14.05 37.26
N THR A 59 -12.73 -13.23 37.22
CA THR A 59 -12.79 -11.82 36.79
C THR A 59 -12.02 -11.54 35.50
N TYR A 60 -11.35 -12.55 34.95
CA TYR A 60 -10.52 -12.38 33.77
C TYR A 60 -10.52 -13.61 32.88
N CYS A 61 -10.24 -13.37 31.60
CA CYS A 61 -9.94 -14.40 30.61
C CYS A 61 -8.68 -13.99 29.85
N CYS A 62 -7.72 -14.90 29.74
CA CYS A 62 -6.54 -14.71 28.92
C CYS A 62 -6.71 -15.44 27.59
N ILE A 63 -6.59 -14.73 26.48
CA ILE A 63 -6.75 -15.29 25.14
C ILE A 63 -5.51 -15.08 24.27
N ASN A 64 -5.37 -15.94 23.27
CA ASN A 64 -4.48 -15.72 22.13
C ASN A 64 -5.33 -15.63 20.86
N VAL A 65 -5.07 -14.59 20.05
CA VAL A 65 -5.74 -14.38 18.76
C VAL A 65 -4.74 -14.63 17.66
N LYS A 66 -5.07 -15.49 16.72
CA LYS A 66 -4.28 -15.77 15.52
C LYS A 66 -5.06 -15.39 14.28
N GLY A 67 -4.35 -14.87 13.29
CA GLY A 67 -4.88 -14.65 11.96
C GLY A 67 -4.45 -15.78 11.04
N LEU A 68 -5.40 -16.31 10.27
CA LEU A 68 -5.14 -17.34 9.27
C LEU A 68 -5.05 -16.68 7.88
N GLU A 69 -4.21 -17.25 7.03
CA GLU A 69 -3.99 -16.73 5.68
C GLU A 69 -5.17 -16.99 4.75
N LEU A 70 -5.31 -16.11 3.78
CA LEU A 70 -6.46 -16.01 2.90
C LEU A 70 -6.54 -17.14 1.86
N GLN A 71 -5.43 -17.54 1.24
CA GLN A 71 -5.48 -18.33 0.00
C GLN A 71 -4.16 -19.05 -0.31
N GLU A 72 -3.89 -20.20 0.31
CA GLU A 72 -2.78 -21.05 -0.16
C GLU A 72 -3.28 -22.16 -1.10
N THR A 73 -4.45 -22.77 -0.83
CA THR A 73 -4.92 -23.90 -1.64
C THR A 73 -6.44 -24.01 -1.74
N SER A 74 -6.92 -24.65 -2.82
CA SER A 74 -8.34 -24.99 -3.04
C SER A 74 -8.98 -25.73 -1.85
N CYS A 75 -8.18 -26.47 -1.08
CA CYS A 75 -8.64 -27.17 0.10
C CYS A 75 -8.97 -26.24 1.28
N HIS A 76 -8.20 -25.16 1.47
CA HIS A 76 -8.53 -24.14 2.48
C HIS A 76 -9.81 -23.40 2.10
N THR A 77 -9.97 -23.08 0.81
CA THR A 77 -11.20 -22.44 0.28
C THR A 77 -12.42 -23.30 0.52
N ALA A 78 -12.33 -24.62 0.32
CA ALA A 78 -13.44 -25.55 0.57
C ALA A 78 -13.85 -25.59 2.06
N GLU A 79 -12.87 -25.57 2.98
CA GLU A 79 -13.16 -25.51 4.42
C GLU A 79 -13.73 -24.15 4.85
N ALA A 80 -13.21 -23.05 4.31
CA ALA A 80 -13.73 -21.70 4.55
C ALA A 80 -15.18 -21.55 4.05
N GLN A 81 -15.48 -22.05 2.84
CA GLN A 81 -16.84 -22.09 2.31
C GLN A 81 -17.77 -22.88 3.23
N ARG A 82 -17.30 -23.99 3.81
CA ARG A 82 -18.08 -24.75 4.77
C ARG A 82 -18.34 -23.98 6.07
N VAL A 83 -17.40 -23.15 6.52
CA VAL A 83 -17.61 -22.23 7.65
C VAL A 83 -18.69 -21.20 7.31
N ASP A 84 -18.66 -20.66 6.10
CA ASP A 84 -19.66 -19.69 5.62
C ASP A 84 -21.06 -20.30 5.59
N GLU A 85 -21.23 -21.52 5.04
CA GLU A 85 -22.51 -22.26 5.06
C GLU A 85 -23.08 -22.46 6.48
N VAL A 86 -22.21 -22.82 7.43
CA VAL A 86 -22.60 -23.05 8.84
C VAL A 86 -23.02 -21.74 9.52
N PHE A 87 -22.40 -20.61 9.18
CA PHE A 87 -22.77 -19.32 9.74
C PHE A 87 -24.01 -18.72 9.07
N GLU A 88 -24.15 -18.83 7.75
CA GLU A 88 -25.34 -18.39 7.02
C GLU A 88 -26.59 -19.12 7.51
N SER A 89 -26.51 -20.45 7.65
CA SER A 89 -27.63 -21.26 8.17
C SER A 89 -28.03 -20.89 9.60
N ALA A 90 -27.10 -20.40 10.43
CA ALA A 90 -27.37 -20.04 11.82
C ALA A 90 -27.81 -18.59 12.01
N PHE A 91 -27.29 -17.65 11.22
CA PHE A 91 -27.46 -16.20 11.46
C PHE A 91 -28.33 -15.48 10.42
N GLN A 92 -28.53 -16.04 9.22
CA GLN A 92 -29.24 -15.37 8.11
C GLN A 92 -30.62 -15.95 7.79
N GLN A 93 -31.18 -16.84 8.62
CA GLN A 93 -32.53 -17.37 8.36
C GLN A 93 -33.62 -16.28 8.47
N GLU A 94 -34.08 -15.79 7.31
CA GLU A 94 -35.13 -14.76 7.21
C GLU A 94 -36.52 -15.23 7.69
N HIS A 95 -36.73 -16.55 7.78
CA HIS A 95 -37.96 -17.16 8.26
C HIS A 95 -37.65 -18.27 9.27
N PRO A 96 -37.89 -18.06 10.58
CA PRO A 96 -37.66 -19.08 11.58
C PRO A 96 -38.67 -20.22 11.36
N GLN A 97 -38.23 -21.29 10.71
CA GLN A 97 -39.01 -22.51 10.63
C GLN A 97 -39.12 -23.09 12.05
N VAL A 98 -40.35 -23.22 12.53
CA VAL A 98 -40.64 -23.80 13.85
C VAL A 98 -40.17 -25.26 13.80
N CYS A 99 -38.97 -25.53 14.36
CA CYS A 99 -38.27 -26.82 14.38
C CYS A 99 -37.45 -27.17 13.12
N SER A 100 -36.48 -26.35 12.73
CA SER A 100 -35.38 -26.84 11.88
C SER A 100 -34.43 -27.73 12.71
N LEU A 101 -34.07 -28.89 12.15
CA LEU A 101 -32.98 -29.70 12.70
C LEU A 101 -31.65 -29.03 12.32
N ASN A 102 -30.65 -29.09 13.20
CA ASN A 102 -29.32 -28.61 12.85
C ASN A 102 -28.74 -29.50 11.73
N GLU A 103 -28.69 -28.97 10.50
CA GLU A 103 -28.14 -29.66 9.32
C GLU A 103 -26.63 -29.90 9.43
N HIS A 104 -25.97 -29.26 10.41
CA HIS A 104 -24.54 -29.30 10.65
C HIS A 104 -24.18 -29.97 11.99
N LEU A 105 -25.00 -30.92 12.48
CA LEU A 105 -24.78 -31.58 13.78
C LEU A 105 -23.42 -32.29 13.91
N GLU A 106 -22.87 -32.78 12.80
CA GLU A 106 -21.57 -33.47 12.76
C GLU A 106 -20.39 -32.50 12.56
N ASN A 107 -20.66 -31.19 12.40
CA ASN A 107 -19.60 -30.21 12.21
C ASN A 107 -18.86 -29.93 13.52
N VAL A 108 -17.54 -29.83 13.44
CA VAL A 108 -16.67 -29.43 14.55
C VAL A 108 -16.97 -28.02 15.05
N LEU A 109 -17.54 -27.17 14.20
CA LEU A 109 -17.88 -25.77 14.48
C LEU A 109 -19.34 -25.62 14.91
N THR A 110 -19.55 -25.01 16.07
CA THR A 110 -20.87 -24.63 16.60
C THR A 110 -21.01 -23.11 16.65
N PRO A 111 -21.91 -22.49 15.87
CA PRO A 111 -22.16 -21.04 15.90
C PRO A 111 -22.52 -20.55 17.31
N CYS A 112 -21.98 -19.38 17.70
CA CYS A 112 -22.17 -18.81 19.03
C CYS A 112 -22.81 -17.42 18.98
N THR A 113 -22.14 -16.46 18.33
CA THR A 113 -22.56 -15.05 18.36
C THR A 113 -21.97 -14.27 17.18
N VAL A 114 -22.45 -13.04 17.00
CA VAL A 114 -21.95 -12.10 15.99
C VAL A 114 -21.47 -10.85 16.70
N LEU A 115 -20.23 -10.44 16.42
CA LEU A 115 -19.58 -9.31 17.06
C LEU A 115 -19.45 -8.15 16.07
N PRO A 116 -20.01 -6.96 16.35
CA PRO A 116 -19.71 -5.77 15.58
C PRO A 116 -18.28 -5.31 15.93
N VAL A 117 -17.41 -5.27 14.92
CA VAL A 117 -16.01 -4.86 15.07
C VAL A 117 -15.67 -3.86 13.97
N ARG A 118 -14.96 -2.79 14.34
CA ARG A 118 -14.51 -1.79 13.38
C ARG A 118 -13.30 -2.31 12.58
N LEU A 119 -13.53 -2.65 11.32
CA LEU A 119 -12.59 -3.36 10.43
C LEU A 119 -12.58 -2.74 9.03
N TYR A 120 -11.55 -3.05 8.25
CA TYR A 120 -11.49 -2.68 6.84
C TYR A 120 -12.21 -3.73 5.97
N SER A 121 -13.21 -3.30 5.21
CA SER A 121 -13.72 -4.06 4.06
C SER A 121 -12.75 -3.93 2.89
N ASP A 122 -12.57 -4.99 2.11
CA ASP A 122 -11.63 -5.02 0.96
C ASP A 122 -12.36 -5.17 -0.38
N ALA A 123 -12.38 -4.10 -1.17
CA ALA A 123 -12.98 -4.10 -2.49
C ALA A 123 -11.91 -4.04 -3.59
N ARG A 124 -11.96 -4.99 -4.53
CA ARG A 124 -11.11 -5.00 -5.73
C ARG A 124 -11.95 -4.72 -6.96
N ASN A 125 -11.60 -3.66 -7.69
CA ASN A 125 -12.30 -3.22 -8.90
C ASN A 125 -11.42 -3.35 -10.13
N VAL A 126 -11.99 -3.80 -11.24
CA VAL A 126 -11.36 -3.77 -12.55
C VAL A 126 -11.53 -2.37 -13.15
N LEU A 127 -10.43 -1.76 -13.62
CA LEU A 127 -10.41 -0.41 -14.18
C LEU A 127 -10.40 -0.37 -15.71
N THR A 128 -10.63 -1.51 -16.37
CA THR A 128 -10.83 -1.58 -17.83
C THR A 128 -12.06 -0.76 -18.23
N GLY A 129 -11.93 0.03 -19.28
CA GLY A 129 -12.88 1.07 -19.69
C GLY A 129 -12.72 2.40 -18.95
N ILE A 130 -11.95 2.47 -17.86
CA ILE A 130 -11.74 3.70 -17.08
C ILE A 130 -10.36 4.30 -17.40
N ILE A 131 -9.28 3.56 -17.12
CA ILE A 131 -7.90 4.06 -17.28
C ILE A 131 -7.43 4.07 -18.74
N ASP A 132 -8.04 3.26 -19.58
CA ASP A 132 -7.79 3.09 -21.01
C ASP A 132 -8.75 3.91 -21.90
N SER A 133 -9.79 4.52 -21.33
CA SER A 133 -10.67 5.43 -22.07
C SER A 133 -9.90 6.68 -22.51
N PRO A 134 -9.91 7.03 -23.82
CA PRO A 134 -9.22 8.21 -24.32
C PRO A 134 -9.84 9.52 -23.84
N GLU A 135 -11.12 9.54 -23.48
CA GLU A 135 -11.81 10.68 -22.87
C GLU A 135 -11.26 10.94 -21.46
N ASN A 136 -11.24 9.90 -20.61
CA ASN A 136 -10.73 10.00 -19.24
C ASN A 136 -9.24 10.38 -19.22
N LEU A 137 -8.44 9.83 -20.15
CA LEU A 137 -7.02 10.16 -20.26
C LEU A 137 -6.76 11.62 -20.70
N LYS A 138 -7.68 12.23 -21.45
CA LYS A 138 -7.59 13.67 -21.78
C LYS A 138 -7.96 14.50 -20.56
N GLU A 139 -9.07 14.18 -19.90
CA GLU A 139 -9.55 14.89 -18.72
C GLU A 139 -8.54 14.80 -17.55
N PHE A 140 -7.89 13.65 -17.39
CA PHE A 140 -6.83 13.42 -16.41
C PHE A 140 -5.75 14.50 -16.49
N LYS A 141 -5.35 14.93 -17.70
CA LYS A 141 -4.28 15.92 -17.88
C LYS A 141 -4.70 17.29 -17.36
N ASP A 142 -5.93 17.70 -17.67
CA ASP A 142 -6.49 18.97 -17.24
C ASP A 142 -6.69 18.99 -15.72
N ASP A 143 -7.16 17.87 -15.16
CA ASP A 143 -7.28 17.70 -13.72
C ASP A 143 -5.93 17.68 -13.02
N LEU A 144 -4.90 17.06 -13.60
CA LEU A 144 -3.57 17.00 -13.00
C LEU A 144 -3.01 18.40 -12.74
N VAL A 145 -3.17 19.33 -13.69
CA VAL A 145 -2.70 20.71 -13.51
C VAL A 145 -3.46 21.40 -12.38
N LYS A 146 -4.79 21.22 -12.31
CA LYS A 146 -5.61 21.76 -11.20
C LYS A 146 -5.19 21.21 -9.84
N VAL A 147 -4.98 19.89 -9.75
CA VAL A 147 -4.59 19.21 -8.51
C VAL A 147 -3.18 19.62 -8.10
N LEU A 148 -2.23 19.74 -9.03
CA LEU A 148 -0.88 20.26 -8.75
C LEU A 148 -0.92 21.67 -8.15
N VAL A 149 -1.69 22.58 -8.76
CA VAL A 149 -1.90 23.94 -8.24
C VAL A 149 -2.43 23.89 -6.80
N TRP A 150 -3.46 23.08 -6.55
CA TRP A 150 -4.06 22.96 -5.23
C TRP A 150 -3.08 22.40 -4.20
N VAL A 151 -2.39 21.31 -4.49
CA VAL A 151 -1.44 20.66 -3.57
C VAL A 151 -0.29 21.61 -3.21
N LEU A 152 0.29 22.31 -4.19
CA LEU A 152 1.40 23.25 -3.95
C LEU A 152 0.96 24.46 -3.11
N ILE A 153 -0.20 25.06 -3.43
CA ILE A 153 -0.73 26.20 -2.66
C ILE A 153 -1.03 25.78 -1.21
N GLN A 154 -1.67 24.62 -1.01
CA GLN A 154 -1.98 24.10 0.33
C GLN A 154 -0.70 23.81 1.13
N HIS A 155 0.33 23.26 0.48
CA HIS A 155 1.62 23.03 1.11
C HIS A 155 2.27 24.35 1.56
N CYS A 156 2.36 25.35 0.68
CA CYS A 156 2.87 26.68 1.01
C CYS A 156 2.08 27.34 2.15
N SER A 157 0.75 27.22 2.14
CA SER A 157 -0.12 27.72 3.22
C SER A 157 0.13 27.04 4.57
N LYS A 158 0.24 25.70 4.60
CA LYS A 158 0.54 24.95 5.83
C LYS A 158 1.92 25.29 6.41
N ARG A 159 2.92 25.47 5.54
CA ARG A 159 4.27 25.89 5.94
C ARG A 159 4.25 27.22 6.70
N LEU A 160 3.39 28.15 6.31
CA LEU A 160 3.23 29.42 7.02
C LEU A 160 2.66 29.24 8.42
N SER A 161 1.60 28.44 8.57
CA SER A 161 1.00 28.15 9.88
C SER A 161 2.02 27.53 10.85
N MET A 162 2.91 26.65 10.35
CA MET A 162 3.98 26.09 11.19
C MET A 162 5.05 27.12 11.57
N GLN A 163 5.42 28.02 10.66
CA GLN A 163 6.40 29.09 10.94
C GLN A 163 5.84 30.13 11.93
N GLU A 164 4.56 30.50 11.83
CA GLU A 164 3.91 31.41 12.79
C GLU A 164 3.82 30.82 14.20
N ASN A 165 3.51 29.53 14.32
CA ASN A 165 3.45 28.83 15.61
C ASN A 165 4.83 28.69 16.30
N THR A 166 5.91 28.71 15.52
CA THR A 166 7.28 28.65 16.06
C THR A 166 7.79 30.04 16.52
N HIS A 167 7.17 31.13 16.02
CA HIS A 167 7.58 32.51 16.29
C HIS A 167 6.76 33.27 17.35
N ARG A 168 5.88 32.61 18.12
CA ARG A 168 5.33 33.24 19.34
C ARG A 168 6.40 33.22 20.45
N PRO A 169 6.96 34.37 20.86
CA PRO A 169 7.85 34.39 22.01
C PRO A 169 7.01 34.08 23.25
N GLU A 170 7.45 33.11 24.06
CA GLU A 170 7.00 32.96 25.44
C GLU A 170 7.17 34.30 26.16
N ASN A 171 6.05 34.99 26.39
CA ASN A 171 6.04 36.21 27.17
C ASN A 171 6.37 35.87 28.62
N LYS A 172 7.61 36.17 29.01
CA LYS A 172 8.14 36.08 30.37
C LYS A 172 7.25 36.83 31.38
N GLY A 173 6.62 36.08 32.28
CA GLY A 173 6.15 36.54 33.59
C GLY A 173 7.22 36.34 34.67
N LYS A 174 7.87 37.43 35.07
CA LYS A 174 8.66 37.74 36.28
C LYS A 174 9.03 36.61 37.28
N SER A 175 10.34 36.32 37.31
CA SER A 175 11.28 35.96 38.41
C SER A 175 10.82 35.42 39.78
N SER A 176 11.50 34.36 40.23
CA SER A 176 12.21 34.29 41.54
C SER A 176 13.42 33.34 41.46
N PRO A 177 14.49 33.54 42.27
CA PRO A 177 15.81 32.93 42.03
C PRO A 177 16.02 31.62 42.81
N VAL A 178 16.67 30.63 42.19
CA VAL A 178 17.15 29.41 42.88
C VAL A 178 18.63 29.18 42.55
N VAL A 179 19.40 29.03 43.62
CA VAL A 179 20.84 28.73 43.73
C VAL A 179 21.13 27.29 43.25
N PRO A 180 22.28 26.99 42.62
CA PRO A 180 22.58 25.63 42.15
C PRO A 180 23.29 24.78 43.21
N PRO A 181 23.14 23.44 43.14
CA PRO A 181 24.25 22.53 43.44
C PRO A 181 24.46 21.56 42.26
N ALA A 182 25.65 21.55 41.66
CA ALA A 182 26.79 20.71 42.03
C ALA A 182 26.71 19.29 41.45
N SER A 183 27.58 19.07 40.46
CA SER A 183 28.02 17.80 39.89
C SER A 183 28.36 16.76 40.95
N ASN A 184 27.99 15.49 40.72
CA ASN A 184 28.75 14.30 41.12
C ASN A 184 28.20 13.05 40.41
N SER A 185 28.96 12.50 39.46
CA SER A 185 28.97 11.08 39.10
C SER A 185 30.16 10.42 39.82
N PRO A 186 30.08 9.14 40.26
CA PRO A 186 30.63 8.01 39.49
C PRO A 186 30.02 6.63 39.90
N PRO A 187 30.60 5.45 39.55
CA PRO A 187 31.07 4.95 38.26
C PRO A 187 30.41 3.60 37.85
N CYS A 188 30.38 3.34 36.56
CA CYS A 188 30.15 2.03 35.96
C CYS A 188 31.44 1.17 35.99
N PRO A 189 31.38 -0.15 36.25
CA PRO A 189 32.45 -1.07 35.91
C PRO A 189 32.23 -1.78 34.56
N LYS A 190 33.27 -1.68 33.73
CA LYS A 190 33.68 -2.53 32.59
C LYS A 190 33.68 -4.02 32.99
N SER A 191 33.59 -5.07 32.18
CA SER A 191 33.72 -5.37 30.74
C SER A 191 33.59 -6.90 30.63
N LEU A 192 33.14 -7.46 29.51
CA LEU A 192 33.88 -8.45 28.70
C LEU A 192 33.07 -8.82 27.46
N GLU A 193 33.69 -8.65 26.28
CA GLU A 193 33.28 -9.23 25.00
C GLU A 193 33.82 -10.66 24.88
N ASP A 194 33.10 -11.49 24.10
CA ASP A 194 33.57 -12.45 23.07
C ASP A 194 32.31 -13.19 22.58
N SER A 195 31.70 -12.82 21.43
CA SER A 195 32.04 -13.18 20.05
C SER A 195 31.77 -14.66 19.70
N ASP A 196 30.70 -14.91 18.91
CA ASP A 196 30.74 -15.60 17.60
C ASP A 196 29.35 -16.15 17.18
N SER A 197 28.76 -15.59 16.12
CA SER A 197 28.49 -16.33 14.86
C SER A 197 27.64 -15.51 13.85
N SER A 198 28.36 -15.08 12.82
CA SER A 198 28.08 -15.02 11.37
C SER A 198 26.64 -15.04 10.80
N ASN A 199 26.43 -14.00 9.97
CA ASN A 199 25.42 -13.73 8.94
C ASN A 199 24.83 -14.90 8.13
N SER A 200 23.56 -14.72 7.72
CA SER A 200 23.16 -14.87 6.31
C SER A 200 21.93 -14.00 5.99
N ASP A 201 22.17 -12.83 5.40
CA ASP A 201 21.16 -12.07 4.66
C ASP A 201 20.95 -12.75 3.32
N THR A 202 19.73 -13.23 3.08
CA THR A 202 19.24 -13.59 1.75
C THR A 202 17.87 -12.94 1.59
N VAL A 203 17.91 -11.70 1.11
CA VAL A 203 16.75 -10.97 0.62
C VAL A 203 16.49 -11.49 -0.79
N HIS A 204 15.49 -12.35 -0.94
CA HIS A 204 15.01 -12.79 -2.24
C HIS A 204 13.80 -11.93 -2.61
N ASP A 205 14.04 -11.01 -3.53
CA ASP A 205 13.07 -10.19 -4.24
C ASP A 205 12.29 -11.11 -5.20
N TRP A 206 11.00 -11.32 -4.95
CA TRP A 206 10.11 -12.06 -5.84
C TRP A 206 9.07 -11.10 -6.41
N SER A 207 9.27 -10.79 -7.69
CA SER A 207 8.29 -10.18 -8.57
C SER A 207 7.09 -11.10 -8.80
N ASP A 208 5.89 -10.53 -8.75
CA ASP A 208 4.59 -11.18 -8.96
C ASP A 208 4.53 -12.08 -10.21
N SER A 209 4.34 -13.38 -9.98
CA SER A 209 3.74 -14.30 -10.96
C SER A 209 3.24 -15.58 -10.28
N SER A 210 1.94 -15.66 -9.99
CA SER A 210 1.18 -16.90 -9.77
C SER A 210 0.11 -16.92 -10.87
N ILE A 211 0.12 -17.74 -11.93
CA ILE A 211 0.42 -19.15 -12.16
C ILE A 211 -0.68 -20.11 -11.63
N PHE A 212 -1.51 -20.52 -12.61
CA PHE A 212 -2.51 -21.61 -12.71
C PHE A 212 -3.89 -21.47 -12.05
N ASP A 213 -4.85 -21.00 -12.85
CA ASP A 213 -6.22 -21.53 -12.88
C ASP A 213 -6.32 -22.56 -14.01
N ASP A 214 -6.75 -23.78 -13.72
CA ASP A 214 -7.16 -24.76 -14.74
C ASP A 214 -8.29 -25.66 -14.21
N GLU A 215 -9.40 -25.69 -14.93
CA GLU A 215 -10.40 -26.77 -14.96
C GLU A 215 -11.20 -26.70 -16.28
N PRO A 216 -11.85 -27.79 -16.76
CA PRO A 216 -11.32 -29.12 -17.00
C PRO A 216 -11.47 -29.56 -18.48
N ALA A 217 -10.85 -30.70 -18.77
CA ALA A 217 -10.64 -31.31 -20.08
C ALA A 217 -11.89 -31.60 -20.94
N ILE A 218 -11.78 -31.30 -22.25
CA ILE A 218 -12.52 -31.97 -23.33
C ILE A 218 -11.51 -32.60 -24.31
N LYS A 219 -11.61 -33.93 -24.45
CA LYS A 219 -10.82 -34.79 -25.35
C LYS A 219 -10.96 -34.37 -26.82
N ASN A 220 -9.85 -34.39 -27.60
CA ASN A 220 -9.78 -35.05 -28.91
C ASN A 220 -8.35 -35.16 -29.51
N ARG A 221 -7.97 -36.43 -29.77
CA ARG A 221 -7.00 -37.09 -30.68
C ARG A 221 -6.12 -36.35 -31.73
N LYS A 222 -4.88 -36.91 -31.86
CA LYS A 222 -4.03 -37.23 -33.05
C LYS A 222 -3.27 -36.06 -33.73
N GLU A 223 -2.08 -36.17 -34.35
CA GLU A 223 -1.08 -37.21 -34.68
C GLU A 223 0.25 -36.53 -35.12
N LYS A 224 1.35 -37.30 -35.18
CA LYS A 224 2.77 -36.97 -35.48
C LYS A 224 3.05 -36.27 -36.83
N LEU A 225 4.19 -35.57 -36.94
CA LEU A 225 5.16 -35.73 -38.05
C LEU A 225 6.54 -35.07 -37.79
N GLN A 226 7.61 -35.84 -38.04
CA GLN A 226 9.03 -35.45 -38.07
C GLN A 226 9.45 -35.13 -39.52
N LEU A 227 10.42 -34.20 -39.75
CA LEU A 227 11.41 -34.35 -40.84
C LEU A 227 12.61 -33.36 -40.81
N ASN A 228 13.83 -33.94 -40.69
CA ASN A 228 15.16 -33.73 -41.30
C ASN A 228 15.86 -32.36 -41.56
N ASN A 229 17.13 -32.34 -41.13
CA ASN A 229 18.33 -31.60 -41.59
C ASN A 229 18.69 -31.90 -43.08
N LEU A 230 19.45 -31.16 -43.91
CA LEU A 230 20.74 -30.41 -43.84
C LEU A 230 21.01 -29.78 -45.27
N PRO A 231 22.23 -29.30 -45.68
CA PRO A 231 23.02 -28.06 -45.41
C PRO A 231 23.13 -27.06 -46.60
N CYS A 232 23.73 -25.87 -46.40
CA CYS A 232 24.55 -25.21 -47.44
C CYS A 232 25.60 -24.20 -46.90
N THR A 233 26.87 -24.53 -47.17
CA THR A 233 27.98 -23.73 -47.73
C THR A 233 28.55 -22.49 -47.01
N ASN A 234 29.83 -22.62 -46.62
CA ASN A 234 30.78 -21.55 -46.23
C ASN A 234 31.28 -20.74 -47.44
N LEU A 235 31.60 -19.44 -47.25
CA LEU A 235 32.83 -18.76 -47.73
C LEU A 235 32.97 -17.37 -47.01
N PRO A 236 34.19 -16.94 -46.59
CA PRO A 236 34.41 -15.71 -45.80
C PRO A 236 34.93 -14.52 -46.63
N ILE A 237 34.76 -13.28 -46.12
CA ILE A 237 35.18 -12.00 -46.72
C ILE A 237 35.85 -11.11 -45.64
N PRO A 238 36.81 -10.23 -45.99
CA PRO A 238 38.08 -10.02 -45.27
C PRO A 238 38.09 -8.94 -44.19
N GLY A 239 39.05 -9.08 -43.25
CA GLY A 239 39.26 -8.19 -42.10
C GLY A 239 39.57 -8.91 -40.78
N SER A 240 39.69 -10.25 -40.80
CA SER A 240 40.03 -11.05 -39.61
C SER A 240 41.46 -10.79 -39.17
N VAL A 241 41.63 -10.30 -37.96
CA VAL A 241 42.89 -10.39 -37.21
C VAL A 241 42.69 -11.50 -36.19
N ASP A 242 43.36 -12.62 -36.42
CA ASP A 242 43.39 -13.73 -35.48
C ASP A 242 44.27 -13.35 -34.28
N PHE A 243 43.75 -13.54 -33.07
CA PHE A 243 44.58 -13.80 -31.90
C PHE A 243 44.05 -15.04 -31.20
N GLN A 244 44.80 -16.13 -31.36
CA GLN A 244 44.72 -17.34 -30.55
C GLN A 244 45.54 -17.16 -29.26
N SER A 245 44.93 -17.52 -28.14
CA SER A 245 45.59 -18.16 -26.98
C SER A 245 44.47 -18.88 -26.20
N ALA A 246 44.28 -20.18 -26.42
CA ALA A 246 44.79 -21.29 -25.59
C ALA A 246 44.16 -21.26 -24.17
N ASP A 247 43.06 -22.00 -23.97
CA ASP A 247 42.96 -23.31 -23.27
C ASP A 247 42.59 -23.06 -21.77
N ASP A 248 41.63 -23.69 -21.09
CA ASP A 248 40.96 -24.98 -21.24
C ASP A 248 39.60 -25.05 -20.49
N HIS A 249 38.66 -25.85 -21.03
CA HIS A 249 37.61 -26.73 -20.44
C HIS A 249 36.71 -26.28 -19.24
N SER A 250 35.39 -26.55 -19.12
CA SER A 250 34.39 -27.31 -19.89
C SER A 250 32.95 -27.12 -19.33
N ALA A 251 31.95 -27.30 -20.22
CA ALA A 251 30.58 -27.83 -20.06
C ALA A 251 29.45 -27.07 -19.29
N GLY A 252 28.34 -26.81 -20.02
CA GLY A 252 26.97 -26.82 -19.47
C GLY A 252 26.07 -25.63 -19.84
N THR A 253 25.38 -25.70 -20.99
CA THR A 253 24.49 -24.65 -21.54
C THR A 253 23.02 -24.82 -21.12
N GLY A 254 22.39 -23.74 -20.65
CA GLY A 254 20.93 -23.51 -20.57
C GLY A 254 20.62 -22.07 -21.01
N PRO A 255 19.42 -21.76 -21.56
CA PRO A 255 19.23 -20.69 -22.54
C PRO A 255 19.34 -19.30 -21.92
N LYS A 256 20.23 -18.46 -22.48
CA LYS A 256 20.34 -17.03 -22.14
C LYS A 256 19.31 -16.21 -22.91
N ASN A 257 18.44 -15.51 -22.18
CA ASN A 257 17.61 -14.41 -22.68
C ASN A 257 18.51 -13.19 -22.95
N ASP A 258 19.04 -13.08 -24.16
CA ASP A 258 19.80 -11.91 -24.63
C ASP A 258 18.86 -10.74 -25.03
N LEU A 259 18.23 -10.09 -24.04
CA LEU A 259 17.57 -8.79 -24.24
C LEU A 259 18.10 -7.64 -23.36
N TYR A 260 19.13 -7.89 -22.56
CA TYR A 260 19.84 -6.84 -21.82
C TYR A 260 21.35 -7.02 -21.91
N ARG A 261 21.92 -6.77 -23.10
CA ARG A 261 23.36 -6.52 -23.22
C ARG A 261 23.58 -5.02 -23.33
N THR A 262 23.97 -4.41 -22.22
CA THR A 262 24.49 -3.03 -22.17
C THR A 262 25.67 -2.92 -23.13
N VAL A 263 25.42 -2.35 -24.31
CA VAL A 263 26.48 -1.89 -25.21
C VAL A 263 27.07 -0.65 -24.55
N MET A 264 28.25 -0.80 -23.93
CA MET A 264 29.05 0.35 -23.49
C MET A 264 29.66 1.00 -24.75
N LEU A 265 28.85 1.82 -25.42
CA LEU A 265 29.31 2.73 -26.46
C LEU A 265 30.04 3.88 -25.79
N GLY A 266 31.33 4.04 -26.11
CA GLY A 266 32.18 5.09 -25.59
C GLY A 266 31.52 6.47 -25.76
N LEU A 267 31.53 7.24 -24.66
CA LEU A 267 31.06 8.62 -24.64
C LEU A 267 31.78 9.42 -25.74
N PRO A 268 31.07 10.21 -26.56
CA PRO A 268 31.76 11.20 -27.39
C PRO A 268 32.45 12.21 -26.48
N ALA A 269 33.64 12.65 -26.88
CA ALA A 269 34.41 13.64 -26.14
C ALA A 269 33.56 14.88 -25.84
N VAL A 270 33.39 15.19 -24.56
CA VAL A 270 32.74 16.42 -24.10
C VAL A 270 33.73 17.56 -24.31
N ASP A 271 33.47 18.38 -25.34
CA ASP A 271 34.12 19.68 -25.49
C ASP A 271 33.74 20.55 -24.28
N LYS A 272 34.72 20.84 -23.41
CA LYS A 272 34.58 21.86 -22.37
C LYS A 272 34.71 23.25 -23.02
N GLY A 273 33.77 23.56 -23.90
CA GLY A 273 33.50 24.93 -24.31
C GLY A 273 32.95 25.70 -23.10
N GLN A 274 33.65 26.75 -22.71
CA GLN A 274 33.26 27.67 -21.63
C GLN A 274 31.79 28.10 -21.75
N ARG A 275 30.91 27.53 -20.93
CA ARG A 275 29.65 28.18 -20.55
C ARG A 275 29.88 28.97 -19.28
N ALA A 276 30.38 30.18 -19.45
CA ALA A 276 30.16 31.22 -18.47
C ALA A 276 28.73 31.72 -18.65
N ASP A 277 27.80 31.11 -17.93
CA ASP A 277 26.55 31.76 -17.57
C ASP A 277 26.26 31.35 -16.14
N GLY A 278 26.74 32.17 -15.20
CA GLY A 278 26.36 32.03 -13.81
C GLY A 278 24.85 32.15 -13.72
N ALA A 279 24.20 31.17 -13.08
CA ALA A 279 22.77 31.22 -12.78
C ALA A 279 22.50 32.45 -11.90
N TYR A 280 22.21 33.58 -12.55
CA TYR A 280 21.77 34.80 -11.91
C TYR A 280 20.29 34.59 -11.57
N ILE A 281 20.00 34.24 -10.31
CA ILE A 281 18.62 34.16 -9.82
C ILE A 281 18.12 35.61 -9.71
N PRO A 282 17.15 36.05 -10.53
CA PRO A 282 16.60 37.39 -10.39
C PRO A 282 15.87 37.47 -9.05
N LEU A 283 16.11 38.53 -8.29
CA LEU A 283 15.25 38.88 -7.16
C LEU A 283 13.82 39.06 -7.70
N VAL A 284 12.91 38.17 -7.32
CA VAL A 284 11.49 38.30 -7.71
C VAL A 284 10.89 39.42 -6.88
N GLU A 285 10.55 40.53 -7.53
CA GLU A 285 9.79 41.62 -6.93
C GLU A 285 8.30 41.29 -6.99
N PHE A 286 7.72 41.02 -5.82
CA PHE A 286 6.28 40.78 -5.68
C PHE A 286 5.54 42.11 -5.56
N SER A 287 4.35 42.17 -6.16
CA SER A 287 3.47 43.33 -6.05
C SER A 287 2.85 43.45 -4.66
N CYS A 288 2.62 42.30 -4.00
CA CYS A 288 2.11 42.23 -2.63
C CYS A 288 3.18 41.65 -1.68
N SER A 289 3.36 42.25 -0.50
CA SER A 289 4.37 41.80 0.46
C SER A 289 4.07 40.42 1.05
N GLN A 290 2.79 40.06 1.10
CA GLN A 290 2.25 38.81 1.60
C GLN A 290 2.37 37.69 0.55
N SER A 291 2.54 37.99 -0.74
CA SER A 291 2.84 36.99 -1.78
C SER A 291 4.14 36.22 -1.52
N ARG A 292 5.10 36.84 -0.81
CA ARG A 292 6.34 36.16 -0.39
C ARG A 292 6.07 34.94 0.48
N LEU A 293 5.01 34.98 1.27
CA LEU A 293 4.62 33.92 2.20
C LEU A 293 4.12 32.68 1.44
N LEU A 294 3.40 32.87 0.35
CA LEU A 294 2.91 31.79 -0.53
C LEU A 294 3.88 31.46 -1.66
N SER A 295 5.09 32.04 -1.65
CA SER A 295 6.09 31.80 -2.69
C SER A 295 6.68 30.38 -2.58
N LEU A 296 6.89 29.76 -3.74
CA LEU A 296 7.53 28.46 -3.84
C LEU A 296 9.00 28.56 -3.42
N PRO A 297 9.57 27.53 -2.74
CA PRO A 297 10.99 27.47 -2.40
C PRO A 297 11.90 27.84 -3.56
N GLU A 298 12.92 28.64 -3.30
CA GLU A 298 13.85 29.12 -4.34
C GLU A 298 14.55 27.98 -5.06
N GLU A 299 14.83 26.90 -4.33
CA GLU A 299 15.42 25.67 -4.83
C GLU A 299 14.57 24.96 -5.90
N TRP A 300 13.26 25.18 -5.91
CA TRP A 300 12.36 24.57 -6.90
C TRP A 300 12.27 25.44 -8.17
N ARG A 301 12.81 26.66 -8.15
CA ARG A 301 12.76 27.59 -9.28
C ARG A 301 13.84 27.31 -10.32
N SER A 302 14.97 26.74 -9.90
CA SER A 302 16.05 26.32 -10.81
C SER A 302 15.78 24.93 -11.37
N ASN A 303 15.06 24.85 -12.48
CA ASN A 303 14.86 23.58 -13.21
C ASN A 303 15.58 23.57 -14.56
N CYS A 304 15.82 22.36 -15.08
CA CYS A 304 16.50 22.13 -16.36
C CYS A 304 15.59 22.27 -17.59
N THR A 305 14.33 22.69 -17.42
CA THR A 305 13.35 22.76 -18.49
C THR A 305 13.48 24.09 -19.24
N PRO A 306 13.63 24.10 -20.57
CA PRO A 306 13.74 25.35 -21.33
C PRO A 306 12.53 26.25 -21.11
N ARG A 307 12.76 27.53 -20.80
CA ARG A 307 11.68 28.52 -20.57
C ARG A 307 10.71 28.62 -21.76
N SER A 308 11.19 28.45 -22.99
CA SER A 308 10.35 28.43 -24.19
C SER A 308 9.27 27.36 -24.13
N LYS A 309 9.59 26.15 -23.64
CA LYS A 309 8.63 25.03 -23.52
C LYS A 309 7.61 25.25 -22.42
N ILE A 310 8.02 25.85 -21.32
CA ILE A 310 7.11 26.24 -20.24
C ILE A 310 6.11 27.27 -20.76
N MET A 311 6.56 28.23 -21.59
CA MET A 311 5.68 29.20 -22.22
C MET A 311 4.73 28.57 -23.24
N GLU A 312 5.18 27.58 -24.03
CA GLU A 312 4.31 26.81 -24.94
C GLU A 312 3.17 26.10 -24.21
N MET A 313 3.44 25.59 -23.00
CA MET A 313 2.47 24.82 -22.22
C MET A 313 1.67 25.68 -21.23
N SER A 314 2.08 26.94 -21.00
CA SER A 314 1.41 27.90 -20.11
C SER A 314 -0.11 28.07 -20.34
N PRO A 315 -0.67 27.95 -21.56
CA PRO A 315 -2.12 28.04 -21.77
C PRO A 315 -2.93 26.94 -21.09
N LEU A 316 -2.30 25.83 -20.67
CA LEU A 316 -2.96 24.75 -19.92
C LEU A 316 -3.16 25.11 -18.44
N PHE A 317 -2.53 26.19 -17.96
CA PHE A 317 -2.64 26.61 -16.57
C PHE A 317 -4.03 27.19 -16.30
N PRO A 318 -4.79 26.63 -15.34
CA PRO A 318 -6.15 27.07 -15.04
C PRO A 318 -6.11 28.29 -14.10
N GLU A 319 -6.09 29.48 -14.69
CA GLU A 319 -5.97 30.75 -13.96
C GLU A 319 -7.15 31.02 -13.02
N ASP A 320 -8.36 30.76 -13.51
CA ASP A 320 -9.61 30.86 -12.75
C ASP A 320 -9.62 29.96 -11.53
N TRP A 321 -9.11 28.72 -11.68
CA TRP A 321 -8.92 27.78 -10.58
C TRP A 321 -7.85 28.28 -9.59
N TYR A 322 -6.70 28.75 -10.07
CA TYR A 322 -5.64 29.30 -9.22
C TYR A 322 -6.15 30.43 -8.33
N GLN A 323 -6.87 31.39 -8.91
CA GLN A 323 -7.48 32.49 -8.16
C GLN A 323 -8.54 31.99 -7.17
N PHE A 324 -9.36 31.01 -7.56
CA PHE A 324 -10.35 30.40 -6.67
C PHE A 324 -9.69 29.74 -5.45
N VAL A 325 -8.63 28.94 -5.66
CA VAL A 325 -7.93 28.24 -4.57
C VAL A 325 -7.29 29.22 -3.59
N LEU A 326 -6.67 30.30 -4.08
CA LEU A 326 -6.11 31.36 -3.22
C LEU A 326 -7.17 32.00 -2.32
N ARG A 327 -8.36 32.30 -2.87
CA ARG A 327 -9.47 32.88 -2.12
C ARG A 327 -10.03 31.95 -1.03
N GLN A 328 -9.75 30.66 -1.10
CA GLN A 328 -10.18 29.64 -0.13
C GLN A 328 -9.18 29.40 1.01
N LEU A 329 -8.05 30.13 1.05
CA LEU A 329 -7.03 29.93 2.07
C LEU A 329 -7.45 30.49 3.44
N GLU A 330 -7.32 29.66 4.48
CA GLU A 330 -7.72 30.01 5.85
C GLU A 330 -6.60 30.69 6.67
N CYS A 331 -5.37 30.75 6.15
CA CYS A 331 -4.17 31.14 6.90
C CYS A 331 -4.12 32.60 7.35
N PHE A 332 -4.84 33.52 6.70
CA PHE A 332 -4.87 34.92 7.11
C PHE A 332 -5.93 35.11 8.21
N HIS A 333 -5.61 35.74 9.34
CA HIS A 333 -6.51 35.91 10.50
C HIS A 333 -6.92 37.39 10.71
N SER A 334 -7.89 37.96 9.97
CA SER A 334 -8.50 39.29 10.27
C SER A 334 -9.72 39.63 9.39
N GLU A 335 -10.42 40.73 9.68
CA GLU A 335 -11.42 41.38 8.78
C GLU A 335 -10.81 41.84 7.44
N GLU A 336 -9.47 41.97 7.35
CA GLU A 336 -8.71 42.32 6.14
C GLU A 336 -8.42 41.13 5.20
N LYS A 337 -8.89 39.91 5.54
CA LYS A 337 -8.67 38.67 4.76
C LYS A 337 -9.02 38.80 3.26
N SER A 338 -10.16 39.43 2.95
CA SER A 338 -10.65 39.53 1.57
C SER A 338 -9.78 40.43 0.71
N CYS A 339 -9.35 41.59 1.23
CA CYS A 339 -8.52 42.54 0.47
C CYS A 339 -7.12 42.00 0.20
N VAL A 340 -6.50 41.34 1.20
CA VAL A 340 -5.15 40.77 1.07
C VAL A 340 -5.12 39.60 0.08
N LEU A 341 -6.16 38.74 0.09
CA LEU A 341 -6.25 37.61 -0.85
C LEU A 341 -6.51 38.07 -2.29
N GLU A 342 -7.25 39.17 -2.48
CA GLU A 342 -7.41 39.80 -3.79
C GLU A 342 -6.08 40.35 -4.30
N GLU A 343 -5.32 41.07 -3.47
CA GLU A 343 -3.99 41.59 -3.84
C GLU A 343 -2.98 40.48 -4.19
N ILE A 344 -3.01 39.36 -3.46
CA ILE A 344 -2.17 38.19 -3.76
C ILE A 344 -2.60 37.52 -5.08
N ALA A 345 -3.90 37.41 -5.33
CA ALA A 345 -4.42 36.77 -6.54
C ALA A 345 -4.06 37.57 -7.81
N GLU A 346 -3.96 38.90 -7.71
CA GLU A 346 -3.55 39.79 -8.80
C GLU A 346 -2.03 39.86 -8.98
N ASP A 347 -1.23 39.28 -8.07
CA ASP A 347 0.24 39.29 -8.15
C ASP A 347 0.76 38.42 -9.30
N THR A 348 1.13 39.08 -10.40
CA THR A 348 1.64 38.43 -11.61
C THR A 348 2.96 37.70 -11.38
N ALA A 349 3.82 38.19 -10.49
CA ALA A 349 5.10 37.56 -10.21
C ALA A 349 4.91 36.23 -9.46
N LEU A 350 3.97 36.18 -8.51
CA LEU A 350 3.62 34.93 -7.83
C LEU A 350 3.00 33.93 -8.80
N LYS A 351 2.04 34.38 -9.62
CA LYS A 351 1.44 33.54 -10.65
C LYS A 351 2.47 32.96 -11.61
N ASP A 352 3.38 33.78 -12.13
CA ASP A 352 4.42 33.33 -13.06
C ASP A 352 5.31 32.24 -12.45
N LEU A 353 5.59 32.32 -11.14
CA LEU A 353 6.28 31.25 -10.42
C LEU A 353 5.48 29.95 -10.38
N TYR A 354 4.18 30.02 -10.06
CA TYR A 354 3.32 28.83 -10.04
C TYR A 354 3.18 28.21 -11.44
N ILE A 355 2.95 29.02 -12.48
CA ILE A 355 2.93 28.56 -13.87
C ILE A 355 4.24 27.83 -14.18
N HIS A 356 5.37 28.44 -13.85
CA HIS A 356 6.68 27.87 -14.15
C HIS A 356 6.88 26.51 -13.48
N THR A 357 6.65 26.41 -12.17
CA THR A 357 6.87 25.18 -11.41
C THR A 357 5.85 24.09 -11.75
N VAL A 358 4.56 24.43 -11.85
CA VAL A 358 3.50 23.45 -12.18
C VAL A 358 3.74 22.86 -13.56
N MET A 359 4.03 23.70 -14.56
CA MET A 359 4.28 23.22 -15.91
C MET A 359 5.59 22.45 -16.02
N ALA A 360 6.63 22.83 -15.26
CA ALA A 360 7.85 22.02 -15.17
C ALA A 360 7.57 20.63 -14.58
N CYS A 361 6.77 20.54 -13.51
CA CYS A 361 6.37 19.25 -12.93
C CYS A 361 5.55 18.41 -13.93
N TYR A 362 4.57 19.02 -14.60
CA TYR A 362 3.75 18.38 -15.62
C TYR A 362 4.59 17.80 -16.76
N ILE A 363 5.55 18.58 -17.28
CA ILE A 363 6.50 18.12 -18.32
C ILE A 363 7.40 17.00 -17.77
N GLY A 364 7.78 17.06 -16.49
CA GLY A 364 8.54 15.99 -15.84
C GLY A 364 7.79 14.65 -15.79
N LEU A 365 6.47 14.68 -15.62
CA LEU A 365 5.63 13.49 -15.52
C LEU A 365 5.32 12.84 -16.88
N PHE A 366 5.06 13.63 -17.91
CA PHE A 366 4.64 13.14 -19.23
C PHE A 366 5.68 13.29 -20.34
N GLY A 367 6.80 13.94 -20.04
CA GLY A 367 7.83 14.24 -21.02
C GLY A 367 7.51 15.47 -21.86
N LYS A 368 8.28 15.60 -22.94
CA LYS A 368 8.30 16.81 -23.80
C LYS A 368 7.09 16.93 -24.73
N ASP A 369 6.39 15.83 -24.98
CA ASP A 369 5.29 15.78 -25.94
C ASP A 369 3.96 15.80 -25.19
N ASN A 370 3.06 16.72 -25.56
CA ASN A 370 1.73 16.83 -24.95
C ASN A 370 0.76 15.74 -25.43
N GLY A 371 1.26 14.53 -25.68
CA GLY A 371 0.46 13.38 -26.09
C GLY A 371 -0.55 12.95 -25.01
N VAL A 372 -1.52 12.14 -25.40
CA VAL A 372 -2.38 11.44 -24.42
C VAL A 372 -1.52 10.36 -23.76
N PRO A 373 -1.41 10.33 -22.42
CA PRO A 373 -0.60 9.32 -21.76
C PRO A 373 -1.18 7.94 -21.98
N SER A 374 -0.33 6.93 -22.10
CA SER A 374 -0.80 5.54 -22.12
C SER A 374 -1.15 5.07 -20.69
N PRO A 375 -2.06 4.10 -20.53
CA PRO A 375 -2.38 3.53 -19.22
C PRO A 375 -1.13 3.01 -18.47
N GLY A 376 -0.20 2.38 -19.20
CA GLY A 376 1.06 1.90 -18.65
C GLY A 376 1.99 3.03 -18.18
N GLN A 377 1.95 4.22 -18.81
CA GLN A 377 2.65 5.40 -18.30
C GLN A 377 2.02 5.87 -16.98
N LEU A 378 0.69 5.87 -16.86
CA LEU A 378 0.03 6.27 -15.62
C LEU A 378 0.42 5.36 -14.45
N VAL A 379 0.39 4.04 -14.67
CA VAL A 379 0.77 3.06 -13.63
C VAL A 379 2.24 3.21 -13.25
N ARG A 380 3.12 3.43 -14.24
CA ARG A 380 4.54 3.67 -13.98
C ARG A 380 4.75 4.89 -13.08
N VAL A 381 4.11 6.02 -13.40
CA VAL A 381 4.24 7.26 -12.62
C VAL A 381 3.59 7.11 -11.23
N TYR A 382 2.45 6.43 -11.13
CA TYR A 382 1.80 6.11 -9.85
C TYR A 382 2.73 5.34 -8.89
N ASN A 383 3.48 4.39 -9.45
CA ASN A 383 4.48 3.58 -8.74
C ASN A 383 5.79 4.34 -8.45
N GLY A 384 5.90 5.61 -8.88
CA GLY A 384 7.08 6.46 -8.67
C GLY A 384 8.11 6.42 -9.80
N GLY A 385 7.85 5.68 -10.87
CA GLY A 385 8.71 5.67 -12.05
C GLY A 385 8.45 6.88 -12.95
N LEU A 386 9.45 7.72 -13.15
CA LEU A 386 9.36 8.88 -14.03
C LEU A 386 9.97 8.59 -15.43
N PRO A 387 9.48 9.22 -16.51
CA PRO A 387 10.12 9.14 -17.81
C PRO A 387 11.54 9.74 -17.80
N TRP A 388 12.45 9.14 -18.56
CA TRP A 388 13.79 9.69 -18.79
C TRP A 388 13.68 11.07 -19.46
N SER A 389 14.03 12.12 -18.72
CA SER A 389 14.05 13.50 -19.19
C SER A 389 15.04 14.32 -18.37
N GLY A 390 15.52 15.46 -18.86
CA GLY A 390 16.33 16.36 -18.03
C GLY A 390 15.60 16.93 -16.80
N THR A 391 14.27 16.78 -16.77
CA THR A 391 13.40 17.17 -15.65
C THR A 391 13.32 16.06 -14.58
N LEU A 392 13.72 14.82 -14.92
CA LEU A 392 13.83 13.69 -13.99
C LEU A 392 14.86 13.98 -12.90
N ASP A 393 16.07 14.38 -13.30
CA ASP A 393 17.17 14.66 -12.38
C ASP A 393 16.78 15.78 -11.41
N TRP A 394 16.14 16.84 -11.93
CA TRP A 394 15.65 17.95 -11.11
C TRP A 394 14.59 17.53 -10.08
N LEU A 395 13.56 16.74 -10.47
CA LEU A 395 12.56 16.25 -9.52
C LEU A 395 13.19 15.29 -8.50
N SER A 396 14.09 14.42 -8.94
CA SER A 396 14.75 13.42 -8.09
C SER A 396 15.69 14.07 -7.05
N GLU A 397 16.34 15.17 -7.41
CA GLU A 397 17.17 15.97 -6.49
C GLU A 397 16.34 16.74 -5.44
N LYS A 398 15.01 16.86 -5.62
CA LYS A 398 14.10 17.62 -4.77
C LYS A 398 13.04 16.71 -4.14
N PRO A 399 13.35 15.96 -3.07
CA PRO A 399 12.49 14.91 -2.53
C PRO A 399 11.13 15.43 -2.03
N GLU A 400 11.09 16.63 -1.46
CA GLU A 400 9.84 17.26 -1.00
C GLU A 400 8.91 17.59 -2.17
N LEU A 401 9.44 18.21 -3.23
CA LEU A 401 8.67 18.50 -4.43
C LEU A 401 8.21 17.21 -5.11
N PHE A 402 9.10 16.21 -5.22
CA PHE A 402 8.76 14.91 -5.79
C PHE A 402 7.62 14.24 -5.02
N HIS A 403 7.65 14.28 -3.69
CA HIS A 403 6.54 13.77 -2.87
C HIS A 403 5.21 14.48 -3.15
N LEU A 404 5.22 15.82 -3.24
CA LEU A 404 4.01 16.60 -3.56
C LEU A 404 3.48 16.33 -4.97
N VAL A 405 4.36 16.22 -5.96
CA VAL A 405 4.01 15.90 -7.35
C VAL A 405 3.42 14.49 -7.43
N ARG A 406 4.03 13.51 -6.76
CA ARG A 406 3.51 12.14 -6.68
C ARG A 406 2.14 12.10 -6.00
N LYS A 407 1.97 12.84 -4.90
CA LYS A 407 0.69 12.98 -4.21
C LYS A 407 -0.39 13.57 -5.11
N ALA A 408 -0.08 14.66 -5.81
CA ALA A 408 -1.00 15.28 -6.76
C ALA A 408 -1.39 14.30 -7.87
N PHE A 409 -0.43 13.57 -8.43
CA PHE A 409 -0.69 12.55 -9.44
C PHE A 409 -1.62 11.45 -8.94
N ARG A 410 -1.38 10.94 -7.73
CA ARG A 410 -2.23 9.92 -7.10
C ARG A 410 -3.65 10.44 -6.83
N TYR A 411 -3.80 11.70 -6.41
CA TYR A 411 -5.09 12.36 -6.23
C TYR A 411 -5.85 12.50 -7.55
N THR A 412 -5.16 12.88 -8.63
CA THR A 412 -5.77 12.96 -9.96
C THR A 412 -6.22 11.58 -10.45
N LEU A 413 -5.45 10.53 -10.21
CA LEU A 413 -5.84 9.17 -10.60
C LEU A 413 -7.06 8.69 -9.82
N LYS A 414 -7.12 8.96 -8.51
CA LYS A 414 -8.32 8.68 -7.71
C LYS A 414 -9.52 9.49 -8.21
N LEU A 415 -9.34 10.77 -8.53
CA LEU A 415 -10.38 11.62 -9.08
C LEU A 415 -10.92 11.10 -10.42
N MET A 416 -10.05 10.60 -11.30
CA MET A 416 -10.48 9.98 -12.56
C MET A 416 -11.36 8.75 -12.31
N VAL A 417 -10.99 7.89 -11.35
CA VAL A 417 -11.79 6.72 -10.97
C VAL A 417 -13.13 7.14 -10.36
N ASP A 418 -13.12 8.16 -9.51
CA ASP A 418 -14.33 8.67 -8.86
C ASP A 418 -15.27 9.34 -9.86
N LYS A 419 -14.75 10.13 -10.81
CA LYS A 419 -15.56 10.72 -11.88
C LYS A 419 -16.24 9.66 -12.75
N ALA A 420 -15.52 8.58 -13.05
CA ALA A 420 -16.09 7.46 -13.78
C ALA A 420 -17.19 6.72 -13.00
N SER A 421 -17.12 6.73 -11.67
CA SER A 421 -18.05 5.98 -10.80
C SER A 421 -19.25 6.81 -10.32
N LEU A 422 -19.01 8.08 -9.98
CA LEU A 422 -19.95 8.99 -9.33
C LEU A 422 -20.50 10.06 -10.29
N GLY A 423 -19.83 10.27 -11.44
CA GLY A 423 -20.17 11.32 -12.41
C GLY A 423 -19.15 12.47 -12.44
N PRO A 424 -19.24 13.36 -13.45
CA PRO A 424 -18.32 14.48 -13.58
C PRO A 424 -18.48 15.50 -12.46
N ILE A 425 -17.41 16.23 -12.16
CA ILE A 425 -17.44 17.32 -11.18
C ILE A 425 -18.14 18.55 -11.79
N GLU A 426 -19.13 19.08 -11.09
CA GLU A 426 -19.99 20.17 -11.53
C GLU A 426 -19.31 21.55 -11.39
N ASP A 427 -18.58 21.77 -10.28
CA ASP A 427 -17.97 23.07 -10.00
C ASP A 427 -16.65 23.02 -9.19
N PHE A 428 -16.00 24.17 -9.05
CA PHE A 428 -14.73 24.32 -8.31
C PHE A 428 -14.86 24.03 -6.81
N LYS A 429 -16.03 24.26 -6.22
CA LYS A 429 -16.26 24.00 -4.80
C LYS A 429 -16.33 22.50 -4.56
N GLU A 430 -17.01 21.76 -5.42
CA GLU A 430 -17.06 20.30 -5.39
C GLU A 430 -15.66 19.69 -5.57
N LEU A 431 -14.88 20.15 -6.57
CA LEU A 431 -13.49 19.72 -6.73
C LEU A 431 -12.67 19.95 -5.45
N THR A 432 -12.81 21.13 -4.84
CA THR A 432 -12.09 21.45 -3.61
C THR A 432 -12.50 20.56 -2.44
N ASN A 433 -13.79 20.25 -2.31
CA ASN A 433 -14.29 19.37 -1.26
C ASN A 433 -13.74 17.95 -1.43
N CYS A 434 -13.74 17.44 -2.66
CA CYS A 434 -13.16 16.15 -3.01
C CYS A 434 -11.66 16.08 -2.64
N LEU A 435 -10.86 17.10 -3.01
CA LEU A 435 -9.43 17.13 -2.67
C LEU A 435 -9.19 17.26 -1.15
N ARG A 436 -10.02 18.02 -0.43
CA ARG A 436 -9.98 18.10 1.04
C ARG A 436 -10.30 16.75 1.69
N GLU A 437 -11.25 16.00 1.14
CA GLU A 437 -11.57 14.65 1.58
C GLU A 437 -10.37 13.71 1.38
N TYR A 438 -9.73 13.74 0.21
CA TYR A 438 -8.53 12.94 -0.03
C TYR A 438 -7.38 13.24 0.93
N GLU A 439 -7.23 14.50 1.34
CA GLU A 439 -6.23 14.90 2.34
C GLU A 439 -6.56 14.32 3.73
N ARG A 440 -7.83 14.45 4.15
CA ARG A 440 -8.28 14.11 5.50
C ARG A 440 -8.47 12.61 5.69
N ASP A 441 -9.24 11.99 4.82
CA ASP A 441 -9.84 10.68 5.05
C ASP A 441 -9.15 9.55 4.28
N TRP A 442 -8.41 9.88 3.21
CA TRP A 442 -7.79 8.88 2.34
C TRP A 442 -6.28 8.75 2.53
N TYR A 443 -5.78 7.52 2.44
CA TYR A 443 -4.39 7.24 2.09
C TYR A 443 -4.36 6.68 0.67
N ILE A 444 -3.64 7.34 -0.25
CA ILE A 444 -3.58 6.97 -1.66
C ILE A 444 -2.13 6.62 -1.99
N GLY A 445 -1.85 5.34 -2.21
CA GLY A 445 -0.48 4.87 -2.35
C GLY A 445 -0.33 3.43 -2.79
N LEU A 446 0.79 2.81 -2.39
CA LEU A 446 1.11 1.42 -2.73
C LEU A 446 0.99 0.54 -1.49
N VAL A 447 0.53 -0.70 -1.68
CA VAL A 447 0.47 -1.70 -0.59
C VAL A 447 1.87 -2.04 -0.04
N SER A 448 2.92 -1.88 -0.85
CA SER A 448 4.32 -2.10 -0.45
C SER A 448 4.92 -0.96 0.38
N GLU A 449 4.29 0.21 0.43
CA GLU A 449 4.79 1.37 1.19
C GLU A 449 4.58 1.18 2.71
N GLU A 450 5.55 1.59 3.53
CA GLU A 450 5.41 1.53 4.99
C GLU A 450 4.25 2.42 5.48
N GLN A 451 4.05 3.58 4.85
CA GLN A 451 2.97 4.49 5.21
C GLN A 451 1.57 3.90 4.95
N TRP A 452 1.44 2.89 4.08
CA TRP A 452 0.20 2.14 3.92
C TRP A 452 -0.11 1.33 5.19
N LYS A 453 0.92 0.66 5.74
CA LYS A 453 0.79 -0.10 6.99
C LYS A 453 0.49 0.83 8.16
N GLU A 454 1.17 1.97 8.24
CA GLU A 454 0.91 2.99 9.25
C GLU A 454 -0.52 3.51 9.16
N ALA A 455 -1.02 3.84 7.95
CA ALA A 455 -2.39 4.30 7.75
C ALA A 455 -3.45 3.28 8.20
N ILE A 456 -3.20 1.98 8.01
CA ILE A 456 -4.08 0.91 8.53
C ILE A 456 -4.07 0.92 10.06
N LEU A 457 -2.89 0.95 10.68
CA LEU A 457 -2.77 0.93 12.14
C LEU A 457 -3.33 2.19 12.81
N GLU A 458 -3.27 3.34 12.12
CA GLU A 458 -3.88 4.60 12.54
C GLU A 458 -5.40 4.66 12.29
N GLU A 459 -6.01 3.58 11.78
CA GLU A 459 -7.44 3.52 11.48
C GLU A 459 -7.89 4.64 10.51
N LYS A 460 -7.05 4.97 9.49
CA LYS A 460 -7.40 5.92 8.42
C LYS A 460 -8.70 5.48 7.72
N PRO A 461 -9.72 6.34 7.55
CA PRO A 461 -11.04 5.91 7.06
C PRO A 461 -11.02 5.12 5.76
N CYS A 462 -10.25 5.58 4.77
CA CYS A 462 -10.19 4.94 3.45
C CYS A 462 -8.76 4.81 2.94
N LEU A 463 -8.47 3.74 2.20
CA LEU A 463 -7.22 3.57 1.47
C LEU A 463 -7.50 3.20 0.01
N PHE A 464 -6.65 3.69 -0.90
CA PHE A 464 -6.73 3.40 -2.33
C PHE A 464 -5.36 3.02 -2.89
N CYS A 465 -5.30 1.90 -3.61
CA CYS A 465 -4.13 1.48 -4.37
C CYS A 465 -4.53 1.16 -5.82
N LEU A 466 -3.68 1.56 -6.77
CA LEU A 466 -3.73 1.08 -8.14
C LEU A 466 -2.89 -0.19 -8.27
N GLY A 467 -3.38 -1.17 -9.03
CA GLY A 467 -2.70 -2.42 -9.33
C GLY A 467 -2.70 -2.72 -10.83
N TYR A 468 -1.84 -3.65 -11.24
CA TYR A 468 -1.81 -4.18 -12.60
C TYR A 468 -1.60 -5.70 -12.54
N GLU A 469 -2.60 -6.43 -13.02
CA GLU A 469 -2.57 -7.89 -13.08
C GLU A 469 -1.96 -8.31 -14.41
N SER A 470 -0.68 -8.72 -14.38
CA SER A 470 0.10 -9.02 -15.60
C SER A 470 -0.41 -10.26 -16.34
N SER A 471 -0.98 -11.23 -15.60
CA SER A 471 -1.52 -12.47 -16.17
C SER A 471 -2.70 -12.22 -17.11
N MET A 472 -3.62 -11.34 -16.69
CA MET A 472 -4.82 -10.96 -17.44
C MET A 472 -4.62 -9.70 -18.28
N GLY A 473 -3.54 -8.95 -18.05
CA GLY A 473 -3.27 -7.67 -18.68
C GLY A 473 -4.25 -6.57 -18.25
N VAL A 474 -4.80 -6.67 -17.03
CA VAL A 474 -5.90 -5.82 -16.53
C VAL A 474 -5.41 -4.87 -15.46
N TYR A 475 -5.83 -3.61 -15.54
CA TYR A 475 -5.61 -2.64 -14.47
C TYR A 475 -6.67 -2.80 -13.39
N THR A 476 -6.25 -2.80 -12.13
CA THR A 476 -7.14 -2.98 -10.98
C THR A 476 -6.98 -1.85 -9.99
N SER A 477 -7.96 -1.66 -9.12
CA SER A 477 -7.81 -0.87 -7.91
C SER A 477 -8.25 -1.66 -6.70
N ARG A 478 -7.59 -1.41 -5.57
CA ARG A 478 -7.98 -1.93 -4.26
C ARG A 478 -8.41 -0.77 -3.39
N VAL A 479 -9.61 -0.85 -2.84
CA VAL A 479 -10.21 0.15 -1.94
C VAL A 479 -10.47 -0.51 -0.60
N LEU A 480 -9.88 0.05 0.45
CA LEU A 480 -10.17 -0.34 1.83
C LEU A 480 -11.03 0.73 2.48
N MET A 481 -12.11 0.33 3.15
CA MET A 481 -12.97 1.24 3.91
C MET A 481 -13.15 0.74 5.34
N LEU A 482 -12.84 1.59 6.31
CA LEU A 482 -12.98 1.28 7.73
C LEU A 482 -14.43 1.49 8.17
N GLN A 483 -15.12 0.42 8.52
CA GLN A 483 -16.51 0.45 8.94
C GLN A 483 -16.79 -0.59 10.03
N GLU A 484 -17.97 -0.52 10.65
CA GLU A 484 -18.40 -1.52 11.62
C GLU A 484 -18.92 -2.75 10.88
N LEU A 485 -18.27 -3.90 11.09
CA LEU A 485 -18.49 -5.14 10.36
C LEU A 485 -18.76 -6.30 11.32
N SER A 486 -19.64 -7.19 10.87
CA SER A 486 -20.07 -8.35 11.64
C SER A 486 -19.05 -9.49 11.54
N VAL A 487 -18.39 -9.79 12.66
CA VAL A 487 -17.55 -10.98 12.81
C VAL A 487 -18.39 -12.10 13.39
N HIS A 488 -18.65 -13.14 12.61
CA HIS A 488 -19.36 -14.33 13.05
C HIS A 488 -18.42 -15.22 13.85
N ILE A 489 -18.81 -15.60 15.06
CA ILE A 489 -18.01 -16.42 15.97
C ILE A 489 -18.70 -17.76 16.20
N GLY A 490 -17.93 -18.85 16.05
CA GLY A 490 -18.32 -20.19 16.45
C GLY A 490 -17.29 -20.84 17.36
N LYS A 491 -17.73 -21.78 18.20
CA LYS A 491 -16.90 -22.59 19.07
C LYS A 491 -16.52 -23.88 18.36
N LEU A 492 -15.26 -24.26 18.42
CA LEU A 492 -14.75 -25.52 17.88
C LEU A 492 -14.75 -26.61 18.94
N ASN A 493 -14.92 -27.86 18.53
CA ASN A 493 -14.71 -29.01 19.40
C ASN A 493 -13.22 -29.12 19.79
N ALA A 494 -12.92 -28.86 21.06
CA ALA A 494 -11.55 -28.83 21.56
C ALA A 494 -10.82 -30.19 21.47
N GLU A 495 -11.55 -31.31 21.55
CA GLU A 495 -10.94 -32.65 21.43
C GLU A 495 -10.54 -32.95 19.99
N ALA A 496 -11.32 -32.48 19.01
CA ALA A 496 -10.96 -32.57 17.59
C ALA A 496 -9.70 -31.76 17.29
N VAL A 497 -9.63 -30.51 17.77
CA VAL A 497 -8.42 -29.66 17.63
C VAL A 497 -7.22 -30.33 18.27
N ARG A 498 -7.36 -30.81 19.52
CA ARG A 498 -6.27 -31.48 20.25
C ARG A 498 -5.80 -32.73 19.52
N GLY A 499 -6.71 -33.55 19.00
CA GLY A 499 -6.39 -34.75 18.23
C GLY A 499 -5.61 -34.43 16.95
N GLN A 500 -6.05 -33.42 16.19
CA GLN A 500 -5.38 -32.98 14.97
C GLN A 500 -3.99 -32.41 15.25
N TRP A 501 -3.83 -31.55 16.26
CA TRP A 501 -2.52 -31.00 16.63
C TRP A 501 -1.57 -32.06 17.22
N ALA A 502 -2.09 -33.04 17.96
CA ALA A 502 -1.30 -34.18 18.44
C ALA A 502 -0.81 -35.04 17.26
N ASN A 503 -1.67 -35.31 16.28
CA ASN A 503 -1.30 -36.02 15.07
C ASN A 503 -0.25 -35.23 14.26
N LEU A 504 -0.42 -33.92 14.12
CA LEU A 504 0.53 -33.02 13.46
C LEU A 504 1.90 -33.03 14.16
N SER A 505 1.91 -33.06 15.50
CA SER A 505 3.15 -33.17 16.28
C SER A 505 3.83 -34.52 16.07
N TRP A 506 3.07 -35.62 16.06
CA TRP A 506 3.60 -36.96 15.82
C TRP A 506 4.20 -37.09 14.41
N GLU A 507 3.45 -36.69 13.39
CA GLU A 507 3.89 -36.76 12.00
C GLU A 507 5.17 -35.92 11.76
N LEU A 508 5.26 -34.69 12.32
CA LEU A 508 6.42 -33.83 12.12
C LEU A 508 7.64 -34.30 12.92
N LEU A 509 7.44 -34.53 14.23
CA LEU A 509 8.56 -34.71 15.16
C LEU A 509 8.98 -36.17 15.31
N TYR A 510 8.03 -37.11 15.18
CA TYR A 510 8.32 -38.53 15.36
C TYR A 510 8.49 -39.24 14.03
N ALA A 511 7.56 -39.05 13.08
CA ALA A 511 7.65 -39.69 11.77
C ALA A 511 8.60 -38.94 10.81
N THR A 512 9.08 -37.75 11.21
CA THR A 512 9.97 -36.89 10.43
C THR A 512 9.49 -36.71 9.00
N ASN A 513 8.18 -36.53 8.83
CA ASN A 513 7.59 -36.35 7.52
C ASN A 513 8.02 -35.00 6.95
N ASP A 514 8.77 -35.03 5.85
CA ASP A 514 9.34 -33.90 5.12
C ASP A 514 8.55 -33.53 3.87
N ASP A 515 7.36 -34.13 3.66
CA ASP A 515 6.45 -33.78 2.57
C ASP A 515 5.95 -32.34 2.69
N GLU A 516 6.26 -31.52 1.68
CA GLU A 516 5.89 -30.11 1.60
C GLU A 516 4.36 -29.90 1.44
N GLU A 517 3.64 -30.85 0.83
CA GLU A 517 2.19 -30.73 0.60
C GLU A 517 1.36 -31.08 1.84
N ARG A 518 1.99 -31.55 2.92
CA ARG A 518 1.36 -32.08 4.14
C ARG A 518 0.28 -31.20 4.76
N TYR A 519 0.45 -29.89 4.67
CA TYR A 519 -0.46 -28.88 5.20
C TYR A 519 -1.77 -28.76 4.39
N SER A 520 -1.78 -29.26 3.15
CA SER A 520 -2.90 -29.15 2.20
C SER A 520 -3.42 -30.51 1.69
N ILE A 521 -3.06 -31.62 2.36
CA ILE A 521 -3.53 -32.96 1.98
C ILE A 521 -5.00 -33.11 2.38
N GLN A 522 -5.89 -32.93 1.39
CA GLN A 522 -7.33 -33.20 1.39
C GLN A 522 -8.13 -32.38 2.43
N ALA A 523 -8.96 -31.47 1.94
CA ALA A 523 -9.94 -30.76 2.77
C ALA A 523 -10.83 -31.75 3.51
N HIS A 524 -11.07 -31.49 4.80
CA HIS A 524 -12.08 -32.21 5.57
C HIS A 524 -13.11 -31.21 6.11
N PRO A 525 -14.14 -30.84 5.31
CA PRO A 525 -15.05 -29.73 5.61
C PRO A 525 -15.75 -29.82 6.99
N LEU A 526 -16.02 -31.03 7.49
CA LEU A 526 -16.63 -31.22 8.81
C LEU A 526 -15.65 -31.04 9.99
N LEU A 527 -14.35 -31.27 9.78
CA LEU A 527 -13.32 -31.22 10.82
C LEU A 527 -12.44 -29.97 10.72
N LEU A 528 -12.57 -29.21 9.62
CA LEU A 528 -11.80 -28.01 9.31
C LEU A 528 -10.30 -28.27 9.50
N ARG A 529 -9.81 -29.35 8.88
CA ARG A 529 -8.47 -29.90 9.13
C ARG A 529 -7.40 -28.88 8.81
N ASN A 530 -7.45 -28.30 7.62
CA ASN A 530 -6.41 -27.40 7.14
C ASN A 530 -6.43 -26.08 7.91
N LEU A 531 -7.62 -25.52 8.19
CA LEU A 531 -7.74 -24.33 9.04
C LEU A 531 -7.19 -24.58 10.46
N THR A 532 -7.47 -25.76 11.02
CA THR A 532 -6.96 -26.16 12.34
C THR A 532 -5.46 -26.35 12.33
N VAL A 533 -4.89 -26.99 11.30
CA VAL A 533 -3.45 -27.19 11.13
C VAL A 533 -2.74 -25.85 11.00
N GLN A 534 -3.25 -24.93 10.17
CA GLN A 534 -2.69 -23.59 10.00
C GLN A 534 -2.67 -22.80 11.33
N ALA A 535 -3.69 -22.95 12.17
CA ALA A 535 -3.78 -22.27 13.46
C ALA A 535 -2.77 -22.77 14.52
N ALA A 536 -2.11 -23.91 14.31
CA ALA A 536 -1.11 -24.43 15.24
C ALA A 536 0.11 -23.48 15.34
N ASP A 537 0.85 -23.52 16.43
CA ASP A 537 2.06 -22.69 16.56
C ASP A 537 3.20 -23.21 15.67
N PRO A 538 4.01 -22.33 15.06
CA PRO A 538 5.23 -22.75 14.37
C PRO A 538 6.16 -23.54 15.30
N PRO A 539 6.82 -24.62 14.82
CA PRO A 539 6.92 -25.04 13.41
C PRO A 539 5.79 -25.99 12.94
N LEU A 540 4.77 -26.24 13.76
CA LEU A 540 3.68 -27.17 13.42
C LEU A 540 2.67 -26.56 12.45
N GLY A 541 2.25 -25.33 12.73
CA GLY A 541 1.37 -24.55 11.87
C GLY A 541 2.06 -23.29 11.35
N TYR A 542 1.30 -22.50 10.61
CA TYR A 542 1.79 -21.33 9.88
C TYR A 542 0.77 -20.17 9.96
N PRO A 543 0.36 -19.73 11.17
CA PRO A 543 -0.52 -18.58 11.30
C PRO A 543 0.22 -17.32 10.89
N ILE A 544 -0.43 -16.44 10.11
CA ILE A 544 0.21 -15.20 9.62
C ILE A 544 0.23 -14.08 10.65
N PHE A 545 -0.55 -14.25 11.73
CA PHE A 545 -0.55 -13.37 12.87
C PHE A 545 -0.77 -14.19 14.14
N SER A 546 -0.10 -13.83 15.23
CA SER A 546 -0.36 -14.36 16.56
C SER A 546 -0.13 -13.26 17.59
N SER A 547 -1.17 -12.92 18.34
CA SER A 547 -1.09 -11.91 19.39
C SER A 547 -0.24 -12.41 20.55
N LYS A 548 0.34 -11.49 21.31
CA LYS A 548 0.74 -11.81 22.68
C LYS A 548 -0.52 -12.23 23.49
N PRO A 549 -0.37 -12.97 24.60
CA PRO A 549 -1.50 -13.24 25.49
C PRO A 549 -2.22 -11.93 25.87
N LEU A 550 -3.52 -11.88 25.61
CA LEU A 550 -4.38 -10.72 25.85
C LEU A 550 -5.23 -10.99 27.08
N HIS A 551 -5.12 -10.14 28.10
CA HIS A 551 -5.93 -10.22 29.31
C HIS A 551 -7.20 -9.41 29.15
N ILE A 552 -8.35 -10.09 29.21
CA ILE A 552 -9.69 -9.50 29.15
C ILE A 552 -10.29 -9.49 30.55
N HIS A 553 -10.77 -8.34 31.00
CA HIS A 553 -11.49 -8.19 32.27
C HIS A 553 -12.99 -8.41 32.07
N LEU A 554 -13.59 -9.34 32.80
CA LEU A 554 -14.99 -9.73 32.61
C LEU A 554 -15.99 -8.90 33.44
N TYR A 555 -15.49 -8.08 34.38
CA TYR A 555 -16.27 -7.27 35.31
C TYR A 555 -15.63 -5.91 35.55
#